data_AF-A0A2K2TG53-F1
#
_entry.id   AF-A0A2K2TG53-F1
#
_cell.length_a   1.000
_cell.length_b   1.000
_cell.length_c   1.000
_cell.angle_alpha   90.00
_cell.angle_beta   90.00
_cell.angle_gamma   90.00
#
_symmetry.space_group_name_H-M   'P 1'
#
loop_
_entity.id
_entity.type
_entity.pdbx_description
1 polymer ?
#
loop_
_entity_poly.entity_id
_entity_poly.type
_entity_poly.pdbx_seq_one_letter_code
_entity_poly.pdbx_strand_id
1 'polypeptide(L)'
;MPKVELNLEDDELKELLLGDRDKAMQSIMAKILDEILKSEATEQIKAKAYERSDERTNSRNGYRVRQLTTRVGTLELHVPKLRHGNFSTQLFKRYQRSEQ
;
A
#
# COMPACT_ATOMS: atom_id res chain seq x y z
N MET A 1 -12.98 10.08 -4.11
CA MET A 1 -12.10 9.01 -4.65
C MET A 1 -10.77 9.12 -3.93
N PRO A 2 -10.14 7.99 -3.52
CA PRO A 2 -8.84 8.02 -2.88
C PRO A 2 -7.82 8.65 -3.84
N LYS A 3 -7.19 9.75 -3.41
CA LYS A 3 -6.10 10.38 -4.15
C LYS A 3 -4.80 9.84 -3.58
N VAL A 4 -3.95 9.28 -4.43
CA VAL A 4 -2.63 8.79 -4.06
C VAL A 4 -1.59 9.71 -4.67
N GLU A 5 -0.71 10.23 -3.83
CA GLU A 5 0.43 11.04 -4.25
C GLU A 5 1.67 10.14 -4.21
N LEU A 6 2.29 9.93 -5.36
CA LEU A 6 3.44 9.05 -5.52
C LEU A 6 4.70 9.92 -5.56
N ASN A 7 5.59 9.67 -4.60
CA ASN A 7 6.93 10.22 -4.62
C ASN A 7 7.86 9.17 -5.22
N LEU A 8 8.17 9.32 -6.50
CA LEU A 8 9.12 8.49 -7.23
C LEU A 8 10.44 9.25 -7.35
N GLU A 9 11.56 8.55 -7.16
CA GLU A 9 12.88 9.14 -7.36
C GLU A 9 13.26 9.12 -8.84
N ASP A 10 14.00 10.11 -9.30
CA ASP A 10 14.42 10.25 -10.71
C ASP A 10 15.21 9.02 -11.19
N ASP A 11 15.94 8.36 -10.30
CA ASP A 11 16.74 7.18 -10.65
C ASP A 11 15.87 5.94 -10.84
N GLU A 12 14.77 5.80 -10.08
CA GLU A 12 13.78 4.74 -10.30
C GLU A 12 13.06 4.92 -11.63
N LEU A 13 12.78 6.16 -12.01
CA LEU A 13 12.18 6.49 -13.30
C LEU A 13 13.15 6.21 -14.46
N LYS A 14 14.44 6.50 -14.30
CA LYS A 14 15.46 6.15 -15.30
C LYS A 14 15.62 4.64 -15.43
N GLU A 15 15.63 3.89 -14.33
CA GLU A 15 15.68 2.43 -14.37
C GLU A 15 14.47 1.83 -15.08
N LEU A 16 13.27 2.37 -14.85
CA LEU A 16 12.06 1.94 -15.55
C LEU A 16 12.16 2.16 -17.07
N LEU A 17 12.75 3.27 -17.52
CA LEU A 17 12.80 3.64 -18.93
C LEU A 17 14.00 3.04 -19.67
N LEU A 18 15.17 2.98 -19.03
CA LEU A 18 16.47 2.69 -19.64
C LEU A 18 17.12 1.40 -19.12
N GLY A 19 16.67 0.87 -17.99
CA GLY A 19 17.27 -0.26 -17.28
C GLY A 19 16.41 -1.53 -17.26
N ASP A 20 16.50 -2.26 -16.14
CA ASP A 20 15.76 -3.50 -15.90
C ASP A 20 14.28 -3.20 -15.56
N ARG A 21 13.47 -3.13 -16.63
CA ARG A 21 12.05 -2.73 -16.55
C ARG A 21 11.26 -3.55 -15.56
N ASP A 22 11.52 -4.84 -15.46
CA ASP A 22 10.71 -5.75 -14.64
C ASP A 22 10.92 -5.47 -13.15
N LYS A 23 12.17 -5.27 -12.72
CA LYS A 23 12.47 -4.91 -11.32
C LYS A 23 11.98 -3.53 -10.95
N ALA A 24 12.17 -2.54 -11.83
CA ALA A 24 11.66 -1.19 -11.61
C ALA A 24 10.13 -1.18 -11.54
N MET A 25 9.45 -1.96 -12.39
CA MET A 25 8.00 -2.09 -12.35
C MET A 25 7.52 -2.76 -11.05
N GLN A 26 8.23 -3.79 -10.56
CA GLN A 26 7.92 -4.41 -9.27
C GLN A 26 8.01 -3.40 -8.12
N SER A 27 9.10 -2.63 -8.03
CA SER A 27 9.29 -1.67 -6.93
C SER A 27 8.23 -0.56 -6.94
N ILE A 28 7.95 -0.01 -8.12
CA ILE A 28 6.95 1.04 -8.32
C ILE A 28 5.55 0.50 -7.97
N MET A 29 5.21 -0.69 -8.44
CA MET A 29 3.89 -1.28 -8.18
C MET A 29 3.71 -1.59 -6.69
N ALA A 30 4.75 -2.06 -6.00
CA ALA A 30 4.73 -2.25 -4.55
C ALA A 30 4.48 -0.92 -3.81
N LYS A 31 5.17 0.16 -4.19
CA LYS A 31 4.97 1.50 -3.60
C LYS A 31 3.56 2.03 -3.82
N ILE A 32 3.01 1.86 -5.03
CA ILE A 32 1.64 2.29 -5.36
C ILE A 32 0.64 1.57 -4.47
N LEU A 33 0.74 0.24 -4.37
CA LEU A 33 -0.16 -0.55 -3.55
C LEU A 33 -0.04 -0.20 -2.06
N ASP A 34 1.17 0.03 -1.56
CA ASP A 34 1.40 0.46 -0.18
C ASP A 34 0.75 1.82 0.12
N GLU A 35 0.84 2.79 -0.78
CA GLU A 35 0.18 4.09 -0.60
C GLU A 35 -1.34 3.99 -0.68
N ILE A 36 -1.90 3.15 -1.56
CA ILE A 36 -3.34 2.89 -1.59
C ILE A 36 -3.79 2.30 -0.25
N LEU A 37 -3.07 1.30 0.27
CA LEU A 37 -3.39 0.67 1.56
C LEU A 37 -3.33 1.68 2.73
N LYS A 38 -2.35 2.59 2.73
CA LYS A 38 -2.28 3.67 3.72
C LYS A 38 -3.47 4.61 3.60
N SER A 39 -3.88 4.96 2.37
CA SER A 39 -5.03 5.83 2.10
C SER A 39 -6.34 5.21 2.58
N GLU A 40 -6.60 3.95 2.22
CA GLU A 40 -7.78 3.21 2.71
C GLU A 40 -7.80 3.11 4.24
N ALA A 41 -6.62 2.94 4.87
CA ALA A 41 -6.52 2.94 6.33
C ALA A 41 -6.84 4.31 6.94
N THR A 42 -6.46 5.43 6.30
CA THR A 42 -6.87 6.76 6.78
C THR A 42 -8.38 6.94 6.70
N GLU A 43 -9.02 6.48 5.63
CA GLU A 43 -10.47 6.58 5.45
C GLU A 43 -11.22 5.76 6.50
N GLN A 44 -10.80 4.52 6.77
CA GLN A 44 -11.42 3.67 7.81
C GLN A 44 -11.26 4.24 9.21
N ILE A 45 -10.11 4.86 9.51
CA ILE A 45 -9.84 5.50 10.79
C ILE A 45 -10.54 6.88 10.91
N LYS A 46 -10.86 7.50 9.77
CA LYS A 46 -11.32 8.91 9.64
C LYS A 46 -10.31 9.95 10.15
N ALA A 47 -9.04 9.59 10.16
CA ALA A 47 -7.96 10.50 10.56
C ALA A 47 -6.62 10.06 9.95
N LYS A 48 -5.77 11.04 9.59
CA LYS A 48 -4.39 10.78 9.18
C LYS A 48 -3.52 10.35 10.36
N ALA A 49 -2.29 9.94 10.05
CA ALA A 49 -1.29 9.66 11.06
C ALA A 49 -1.03 10.91 11.92
N TYR A 50 -1.07 10.76 13.24
CA TYR A 50 -0.83 11.83 14.22
C TYR A 50 -1.80 13.02 14.20
N GLU A 51 -2.76 13.06 13.28
CA GLU A 51 -3.81 14.07 13.25
C GLU A 51 -4.73 13.92 14.46
N ARG A 52 -5.24 15.03 15.01
CA ARG A 52 -6.30 15.00 16.03
C ARG A 52 -7.62 15.31 15.32
N SER A 53 -8.55 14.36 15.39
CA SER A 53 -9.89 14.49 14.81
C SER A 53 -10.87 13.88 15.80
N ASP A 54 -11.99 14.57 16.02
CA ASP A 54 -13.08 14.09 16.88
C ASP A 54 -13.82 12.89 16.24
N GLU A 55 -13.69 12.72 14.92
CA GLU A 55 -14.26 11.57 14.20
C GLU A 55 -13.37 10.32 14.24
N ARG A 56 -12.17 10.38 14.84
CA ARG A 56 -11.24 9.26 14.89
C ARG A 56 -11.88 8.07 15.59
N THR A 57 -12.04 6.97 14.87
CA THR A 57 -12.63 5.73 15.41
C THR A 57 -11.59 4.73 15.90
N ASN A 58 -10.34 4.83 15.43
CA ASN A 58 -9.32 3.82 15.67
C ASN A 58 -7.90 4.40 15.54
N SER A 59 -6.87 3.57 15.74
CA SER A 59 -5.47 3.95 15.54
C SER A 59 -4.70 2.88 14.78
N ARG A 60 -3.63 3.28 14.09
CA ARG A 60 -2.70 2.35 13.45
C ARG A 60 -1.80 1.69 14.51
N ASN A 61 -1.48 0.41 14.32
CA ASN A 61 -0.62 -0.38 15.19
C ASN A 61 0.46 -1.10 14.37
N GLY A 62 1.20 -0.31 13.58
CA GLY A 62 2.24 -0.81 12.67
C GLY A 62 1.68 -1.49 11.42
N TYR A 63 2.50 -2.36 10.83
CA TYR A 63 2.23 -3.02 9.56
C TYR A 63 2.44 -4.54 9.67
N ARG A 64 1.82 -5.30 8.77
CA ARG A 64 2.19 -6.70 8.48
C ARG A 64 2.81 -6.74 7.08
N VAL A 65 3.98 -7.35 6.97
CA VAL A 65 4.56 -7.67 5.68
C VAL A 65 3.78 -8.83 5.08
N ARG A 66 3.40 -8.71 3.81
CA ARG A 66 2.69 -9.75 3.06
C ARG A 66 3.21 -9.80 1.63
N GLN A 67 3.51 -11.00 1.16
CA GLN A 67 3.81 -11.24 -0.25
C GLN A 67 2.52 -11.41 -1.07
N LEU A 68 2.47 -10.77 -2.24
CA LEU A 68 1.43 -10.90 -3.24
C LEU A 68 2.08 -11.21 -4.60
N THR A 69 1.78 -12.37 -5.16
CA THR A 69 2.24 -12.74 -6.50
C THR A 69 1.38 -12.03 -7.55
N THR A 70 2.04 -11.27 -8.41
CA THR A 70 1.42 -10.50 -9.50
C THR A 70 2.09 -10.86 -10.83
N ARG A 71 1.52 -10.41 -11.95
CA ARG A 71 2.11 -10.57 -13.29
C ARG A 71 3.52 -10.02 -13.40
N VAL A 72 3.79 -8.93 -12.69
CA VAL A 72 5.11 -8.28 -12.69
C VAL A 72 6.09 -8.95 -11.75
N GLY A 73 5.64 -9.88 -10.88
CA GLY A 73 6.47 -10.61 -9.92
C GLY A 73 5.86 -10.69 -8.53
N THR A 74 6.64 -11.18 -7.56
CA THR A 74 6.21 -11.22 -6.15
C THR A 74 6.49 -9.88 -5.50
N LEU A 75 5.42 -9.20 -5.05
CA LEU A 75 5.49 -7.90 -4.39
C LEU A 75 5.42 -8.09 -2.87
N GLU A 76 6.29 -7.40 -2.14
CA GLU A 76 6.20 -7.30 -0.68
C GLU A 76 5.43 -6.04 -0.30
N LEU A 77 4.29 -6.23 0.37
CA LEU A 77 3.37 -5.16 0.76
C LEU A 77 3.33 -4.97 2.27
N HIS A 78 3.25 -3.71 2.71
CA HIS A 78 3.11 -3.30 4.09
C HIS A 78 1.64 -3.03 4.42
N VAL A 79 0.89 -4.08 4.73
CA VAL A 79 -0.53 -3.93 5.03
C VAL A 79 -0.71 -3.30 6.42
N PRO A 80 -1.44 -2.18 6.54
CA PRO A 80 -1.68 -1.53 7.84
C PRO A 80 -2.38 -2.44 8.83
N LYS A 81 -1.97 -2.36 10.10
CA LYS A 81 -2.69 -2.96 11.22
C LYS A 81 -3.47 -1.88 11.95
N LEU A 82 -4.73 -2.17 12.24
CA LEU A 82 -5.55 -1.34 13.13
C LEU A 82 -5.44 -1.87 14.55
N ARG A 83 -5.56 -0.99 15.55
CA ARG A 83 -5.48 -1.38 16.96
C ARG A 83 -6.69 -2.19 17.40
N HIS A 84 -7.86 -1.83 16.89
CA HIS A 84 -9.10 -2.57 17.13
C HIS A 84 -9.66 -3.11 15.80
N GLY A 85 -10.07 -4.37 15.76
CA GLY A 85 -10.63 -5.00 14.56
C GLY A 85 -9.60 -5.33 13.47
N ASN A 86 -10.09 -5.63 12.26
CA ASN A 86 -9.27 -6.00 11.11
C ASN A 86 -9.28 -4.89 10.06
N PHE A 87 -8.12 -4.60 9.50
CA PHE A 87 -8.03 -3.79 8.28
C PHE A 87 -8.60 -4.60 7.10
N SER A 88 -9.48 -3.97 6.33
CA SER A 88 -10.02 -4.50 5.07
C SER A 88 -9.56 -3.62 3.91
N THR A 89 -9.37 -4.19 2.74
CA THR A 89 -8.96 -3.46 1.52
C THR A 89 -9.78 -3.97 0.35
N GLN A 90 -9.99 -3.11 -0.64
CA GLN A 90 -10.64 -3.52 -1.89
C GLN A 90 -9.65 -4.18 -2.86
N LEU A 91 -8.34 -4.02 -2.65
CA LEU A 91 -7.30 -4.51 -3.55
C LEU A 91 -7.19 -6.04 -3.61
N PHE A 92 -7.41 -6.72 -2.49
CA PHE A 92 -7.32 -8.17 -2.41
C PHE A 92 -8.20 -8.73 -1.29
N LYS A 93 -8.63 -9.98 -1.46
CA LYS A 93 -9.37 -10.70 -0.41
C LYS A 93 -8.43 -11.08 0.74
N ARG A 94 -9.03 -11.32 1.92
CA ARG A 94 -8.33 -11.91 3.06
C ARG A 94 -7.76 -13.26 2.63
N TYR A 95 -6.46 -13.49 2.85
CA TYR A 95 -5.69 -14.67 2.44
C TYR A 95 -5.39 -14.88 0.94
N GLN A 96 -5.86 -14.02 0.03
CA GLN A 96 -5.47 -14.07 -1.39
C GLN A 96 -3.95 -13.89 -1.61
N ARG A 97 -3.27 -14.85 -2.23
CA ARG A 97 -1.80 -14.79 -2.41
C ARG A 97 -1.36 -14.46 -3.84
N SER A 98 -2.27 -14.55 -4.80
CA SER A 98 -2.02 -14.23 -6.21
C SER A 98 -3.08 -13.25 -6.70
N GLU A 99 -2.71 -12.39 -7.64
CA GLU A 99 -3.69 -11.74 -8.51
C GLU A 99 -4.53 -12.79 -9.26
N GLN A 100 -5.77 -12.45 -9.58
CA GLN A 100 -6.74 -13.33 -10.24
C GLN A 100 -6.72 -13.12 -11.75
#